data_AF-A0A1M5J796-F1
#
_entry.id   AF-A0A1M5J796-F1
#
_cell.length_a   1.000
_cell.length_b   1.000
_cell.length_c   1.000
_cell.angle_alpha   90.00
_cell.angle_beta   90.00
_cell.angle_gamma   90.00
#
_symmetry.space_group_name_H-M   'P 1'
#
loop_
_entity.id
_entity.type
_entity.pdbx_description
1 polymer ?
#
loop_
_entity_poly.entity_id
_entity_poly.type
_entity_poly.pdbx_seq_one_letter_code
_entity_poly.pdbx_strand_id
1 'polypeptide(L)'
;MKTADEILEINSKEKNLTSINLLSKEFAPNESSVAEINISKLNNTFGTLIIQNSNGQSAEFSWQKNVLSSNTETGYFKEIRNDLGIVVHYNENSITVINGGVKQFLVVNLEM
;
A
#
# COMPACT_ATOMS: atom_id res chain seq x y z
N MET A 1 -16.73 -28.82 19.78
CA MET A 1 -16.99 -27.39 20.04
C MET A 1 -15.65 -26.79 20.37
N LYS A 2 -15.07 -25.97 19.48
CA LYS A 2 -13.75 -25.39 19.71
C LYS A 2 -13.86 -24.29 20.77
N THR A 3 -12.89 -24.21 21.67
CA THR A 3 -12.88 -23.21 22.77
C THR A 3 -12.55 -21.82 22.23
N ALA A 4 -12.94 -20.77 22.97
CA ALA A 4 -12.69 -19.38 22.58
C ALA A 4 -11.19 -19.09 22.37
N ASP A 5 -10.32 -19.79 23.11
CA ASP A 5 -8.87 -19.71 22.95
C ASP A 5 -8.38 -20.35 21.64
N GLU A 6 -8.99 -21.46 21.21
CA GLU A 6 -8.70 -22.07 19.89
C GLU A 6 -9.20 -21.18 18.73
N ILE A 7 -10.28 -20.41 18.93
CA ILE A 7 -10.79 -19.45 17.92
C ILE A 7 -9.85 -18.24 17.82
N LEU A 8 -9.33 -17.73 18.95
CA LEU A 8 -8.35 -16.65 18.98
C LEU A 8 -7.00 -17.07 18.39
N GLU A 9 -6.57 -18.31 18.61
CA GLU A 9 -5.32 -18.85 18.08
C GLU A 9 -5.38 -19.21 16.58
N ILE A 10 -6.58 -19.53 16.07
CA ILE A 10 -6.84 -19.66 14.63
C ILE A 10 -6.84 -18.27 13.96
N ASN A 11 -7.43 -17.25 14.59
CA ASN A 11 -7.44 -15.88 14.07
C ASN A 11 -6.07 -15.17 14.18
N SER A 12 -5.22 -15.53 15.16
CA SER A 12 -3.84 -15.00 15.24
C SER A 12 -2.86 -15.72 14.30
N LYS A 13 -3.25 -16.89 13.77
CA LYS A 13 -2.53 -17.60 12.69
C LYS A 13 -2.94 -17.16 11.29
N GLU A 14 -3.98 -16.33 11.15
CA GLU A 14 -4.33 -15.73 9.88
C GLU A 14 -3.48 -14.49 9.62
N LYS A 15 -2.52 -14.65 8.68
CA LYS A 15 -1.71 -13.61 8.03
C LYS A 15 -0.66 -12.92 8.91
N ASN A 16 0.56 -13.47 8.90
CA ASN A 16 1.78 -12.65 8.98
C ASN A 16 1.85 -11.73 7.73
N LEU A 17 0.96 -10.74 7.63
CA LEU A 17 1.10 -9.65 6.66
C LEU A 17 2.31 -8.83 7.10
N THR A 18 3.36 -8.83 6.31
CA THR A 18 4.50 -7.95 6.58
C THR A 18 4.10 -6.56 6.10
N SER A 19 3.80 -5.64 7.02
CA SER A 19 3.49 -4.25 6.71
C SER A 19 4.72 -3.38 6.87
N ILE A 20 5.08 -2.64 5.81
CA ILE A 20 6.21 -1.70 5.81
C ILE A 20 5.64 -0.28 5.73
N ASN A 21 5.94 0.54 6.75
CA ASN A 21 5.67 1.97 6.67
C ASN A 21 6.67 2.63 5.72
N LEU A 22 6.17 3.23 4.65
CA LEU A 22 6.98 3.89 3.63
C LEU A 22 7.12 5.38 3.91
N LEU A 23 6.08 6.00 4.46
CA LEU A 23 5.99 7.44 4.66
C LEU A 23 4.90 7.74 5.71
N SER A 24 5.15 8.75 6.54
CA SER A 24 4.18 9.29 7.49
C SER A 24 4.42 10.78 7.68
N LYS A 25 3.57 11.63 7.10
CA LYS A 25 3.70 13.09 7.21
C LYS A 25 2.41 13.83 6.86
N GLU A 26 2.42 15.13 7.14
CA GLU A 26 1.41 16.08 6.66
C GLU A 26 1.69 16.50 5.21
N PHE A 27 0.65 16.49 4.38
CA PHE A 27 0.69 16.94 2.99
C PHE A 27 -0.16 18.19 2.80
N ALA A 28 0.39 19.18 2.09
CA ALA A 28 -0.36 20.27 1.49
C ALA A 28 -1.18 19.78 0.27
N PRO A 29 -2.19 20.53 -0.18
CA PRO A 29 -2.92 20.21 -1.41
C PRO A 29 -2.00 20.03 -2.61
N ASN A 30 -2.18 18.94 -3.35
CA ASN A 30 -1.37 18.57 -4.54
C ASN A 30 0.14 18.38 -4.27
N GLU A 31 0.57 18.33 -3.01
CA GLU A 31 1.95 18.04 -2.67
C GLU A 31 2.30 16.59 -3.03
N SER A 32 3.49 16.39 -3.60
CA SER A 32 4.04 15.06 -3.89
C SER A 32 5.14 14.68 -2.91
N SER A 33 5.22 13.40 -2.56
CA SER A 33 6.36 12.82 -1.85
C SER A 33 6.78 11.51 -2.51
N VAL A 34 8.07 11.21 -2.45
CA VAL A 34 8.64 9.97 -2.98
C VAL A 34 9.04 9.07 -1.81
N ALA A 35 8.76 7.78 -1.93
CA ALA A 35 9.24 6.76 -1.00
C ALA A 35 9.86 5.61 -1.79
N GLU A 36 11.02 5.13 -1.33
CA GLU A 36 11.66 3.95 -1.90
C GLU A 36 10.85 2.71 -1.58
N ILE A 37 10.71 1.82 -2.57
CA ILE A 37 10.04 0.54 -2.41
C ILE A 37 10.87 -0.56 -3.07
N ASN A 38 10.87 -1.75 -2.47
CA ASN A 38 11.52 -2.90 -3.04
C ASN A 38 10.47 -3.96 -3.42
N ILE A 39 10.05 -3.93 -4.68
CA ILE A 39 9.03 -4.85 -5.21
C ILE A 39 9.55 -6.26 -5.47
N SER A 40 10.88 -6.48 -5.50
CA SER A 40 11.45 -7.83 -5.67
C SER A 40 11.09 -8.74 -4.49
N LYS A 41 10.76 -8.15 -3.33
CA LYS A 41 10.24 -8.88 -2.17
C LYS A 41 8.77 -9.29 -2.33
N LEU A 42 8.03 -8.74 -3.29
CA LEU A 42 6.63 -9.09 -3.60
C LEU A 42 6.50 -10.38 -4.43
N ASN A 43 7.46 -11.31 -4.30
CA ASN A 43 7.60 -12.56 -5.06
C ASN A 43 6.28 -13.36 -5.19
N ASN A 44 5.50 -13.06 -6.24
CA ASN A 44 4.15 -13.60 -6.52
C ASN A 44 3.06 -13.27 -5.49
N THR A 45 3.32 -12.48 -4.45
CA THR A 45 2.30 -12.09 -3.46
C THR A 45 1.62 -10.79 -3.90
N PHE A 46 0.30 -10.73 -3.73
CA PHE A 46 -0.49 -9.52 -3.97
C PHE A 46 -0.09 -8.43 -2.97
N GLY A 47 0.86 -7.58 -3.33
CA GLY A 47 1.20 -6.39 -2.57
C GLY A 47 0.05 -5.39 -2.60
N THR A 48 -0.39 -4.92 -1.44
CA THR A 48 -1.40 -3.85 -1.35
C THR A 48 -0.78 -2.63 -0.72
N LEU A 49 -0.83 -1.50 -1.43
CA LEU A 49 -0.49 -0.20 -0.88
C LEU A 49 -1.73 0.38 -0.20
N ILE A 50 -1.66 0.56 1.10
CA ILE A 50 -2.72 1.13 1.92
C ILE A 50 -2.28 2.50 2.41
N ILE A 51 -3.10 3.50 2.14
CA ILE A 51 -2.85 4.88 2.53
C ILE A 51 -4.02 5.34 3.40
N GLN A 52 -3.73 5.85 4.59
CA GLN A 52 -4.74 6.24 5.57
C GLN A 52 -4.50 7.67 6.03
N ASN A 53 -5.58 8.39 6.32
CA ASN A 53 -5.52 9.68 6.98
C ASN A 53 -6.00 9.60 8.44
N SER A 54 -5.85 10.71 9.17
CA SER A 54 -6.30 10.81 10.57
C SER A 54 -7.81 10.70 10.77
N ASN A 55 -8.60 10.83 9.71
CA ASN A 55 -10.06 10.80 9.75
C ASN A 55 -10.63 9.39 9.52
N GLY A 56 -9.78 8.36 9.42
CA GLY A 56 -10.19 6.99 9.15
C GLY A 56 -10.56 6.72 7.69
N GLN A 57 -10.33 7.68 6.78
CA GLN A 57 -10.48 7.47 5.34
C GLN A 57 -9.23 6.77 4.79
N SER A 58 -9.39 6.10 3.65
CA SER A 58 -8.28 5.36 3.05
C SER A 58 -8.33 5.27 1.53
N ALA A 59 -7.17 5.05 0.95
CA ALA A 59 -6.99 4.69 -0.43
C ALA A 59 -6.16 3.40 -0.49
N GLU A 60 -6.56 2.50 -1.38
CA GLU A 60 -6.00 1.16 -1.52
C GLU A 60 -5.65 0.90 -2.97
N PHE A 61 -4.43 0.43 -3.21
CA PHE A 61 -3.95 0.09 -4.54
C PHE A 61 -3.31 -1.29 -4.54
N SER A 62 -3.68 -2.12 -5.51
CA SER A 62 -3.10 -3.46 -5.68
C SER A 62 -1.95 -3.41 -6.69
N TRP A 63 -0.83 -4.02 -6.33
CA TRP A 63 0.29 -4.24 -7.24
C TRP A 63 -0.10 -5.19 -8.39
N GLN A 64 0.15 -4.77 -9.62
CA GLN A 64 -0.05 -5.56 -10.83
C GLN A 64 1.28 -5.70 -11.57
N LYS A 65 1.83 -6.92 -11.61
CA LYS A 65 3.05 -7.22 -12.35
C LYS A 65 2.78 -7.26 -13.85
N ASN A 66 3.65 -6.63 -14.65
CA ASN A 66 3.64 -6.81 -16.10
C ASN A 66 4.18 -8.19 -16.46
N VAL A 67 3.31 -9.07 -16.96
CA VAL A 67 3.65 -10.47 -17.26
C VAL A 67 4.27 -10.65 -18.66
N LEU A 68 4.27 -9.59 -19.49
CA LEU A 68 4.72 -9.64 -20.89
C LEU A 68 6.23 -9.44 -21.06
N SER A 69 6.94 -8.89 -20.07
CA SER A 69 8.39 -8.65 -20.15
C SER A 69 9.13 -9.63 -19.25
N SER A 70 9.74 -10.65 -19.84
CA SER A 70 10.44 -11.73 -19.11
C SER A 70 11.66 -11.28 -18.31
N ASN A 71 12.13 -10.03 -18.49
CA ASN A 71 13.44 -9.58 -18.02
C ASN A 71 13.41 -8.28 -17.19
N THR A 72 12.22 -7.72 -16.90
CA THR A 72 12.10 -6.52 -16.07
C THR A 72 10.98 -6.70 -15.05
N GLU A 73 11.31 -6.53 -13.76
CA GLU A 73 10.33 -6.44 -12.68
C GLU A 73 9.57 -5.11 -12.83
N THR A 74 8.65 -5.05 -13.78
CA THR A 74 7.80 -3.87 -13.99
C THR A 74 6.37 -4.17 -13.62
N GLY A 75 5.62 -3.12 -13.33
CA GLY A 75 4.23 -3.21 -12.95
C GLY A 75 3.66 -1.84 -12.65
N TYR A 76 2.48 -1.82 -12.06
CA TYR A 76 1.82 -0.60 -11.62
C TYR A 76 0.89 -0.89 -10.44
N PHE A 77 0.60 0.15 -9.66
CA PHE A 77 -0.43 0.11 -8.63
C PHE A 77 -1.78 0.43 -9.26
N LYS A 78 -2.69 -0.55 -9.25
CA LYS A 78 -4.06 -0.38 -9.71
C LYS A 78 -4.93 0.06 -8.53
N GLU A 79 -5.63 1.17 -8.69
CA GLU A 79 -6.59 1.67 -7.70
C GLU A 79 -7.71 0.64 -7.46
N ILE A 80 -7.98 0.35 -6.18
CA ILE A 80 -9.14 -0.42 -5.71
C ILE A 80 -10.20 0.55 -5.15
N ARG A 81 -9.76 1.47 -4.27
CA ARG A 81 -10.56 2.50 -3.62
C ARG A 81 -9.70 3.72 -3.36
N ASN A 82 -10.29 4.91 -3.42
CA ASN A 82 -9.55 6.15 -3.20
C ASN A 82 -10.44 7.24 -2.60
N ASP A 83 -10.75 7.09 -1.31
CA ASP A 83 -11.57 8.07 -0.58
C ASP A 83 -10.79 9.36 -0.26
N LEU A 84 -9.47 9.34 -0.49
CA LEU A 84 -8.53 10.41 -0.17
C LEU A 84 -8.24 11.35 -1.35
N GLY A 85 -8.63 10.96 -2.58
CA GLY A 85 -8.35 11.70 -3.80
C GLY A 85 -6.86 11.79 -4.15
N ILE A 86 -6.06 10.78 -3.77
CA ILE A 86 -4.61 10.76 -3.97
C ILE A 86 -4.23 10.05 -5.27
N VAL A 87 -3.07 10.35 -5.82
CA VAL A 87 -2.52 9.66 -7.00
C VAL A 87 -1.24 8.94 -6.61
N VAL A 88 -1.08 7.71 -7.10
CA VAL A 88 0.13 6.91 -6.88
C VAL A 88 0.76 6.55 -8.21
N HIS A 89 2.01 6.95 -8.41
CA HIS A 89 2.84 6.52 -9.53
C HIS A 89 3.94 5.59 -9.04
N TYR A 90 4.21 4.54 -9.80
CA TYR A 90 5.34 3.65 -9.56
C TYR A 90 6.49 4.00 -10.52
N ASN A 91 7.69 4.17 -9.97
CA ASN A 91 8.90 4.48 -10.72
C ASN A 91 10.01 3.49 -10.31
N GLU A 92 9.95 2.27 -10.87
CA GLU A 92 10.93 1.18 -10.72
C GLU A 92 11.26 0.78 -9.25
N ASN A 93 12.01 1.59 -8.53
CA ASN A 93 12.41 1.33 -7.14
C ASN A 93 11.76 2.29 -6.14
N SER A 94 10.73 3.03 -6.57
CA SER A 94 10.05 4.00 -5.73
C SER A 94 8.59 4.16 -6.11
N ILE A 95 7.83 4.77 -5.20
CA ILE A 95 6.51 5.32 -5.50
C ILE A 95 6.53 6.83 -5.29
N THR A 96 5.76 7.53 -6.12
CA THR A 96 5.38 8.91 -5.89
C THR A 96 3.93 8.94 -5.43
N VAL A 97 3.69 9.50 -4.26
CA VAL A 97 2.35 9.76 -3.71
C VAL A 97 2.07 11.24 -3.88
N ILE A 98 0.99 11.57 -4.57
CA ILE A 98 0.52 12.94 -4.79
C ILE A 98 -0.78 13.11 -4.02
N ASN A 99 -0.79 14.06 -3.10
CA ASN A 99 -1.96 14.35 -2.30
C ASN A 99 -3.09 14.95 -3.15
N GLY A 100 -4.34 14.76 -2.71
CA GLY A 100 -5.50 15.41 -3.31
C GLY A 100 -5.55 16.91 -3.04
N GLY A 101 -6.69 17.52 -3.34
CA GLY A 101 -6.91 18.97 -3.24
C GLY A 101 -7.03 19.54 -1.83
N VAL A 102 -6.85 18.74 -0.78
CA VAL A 102 -7.01 19.16 0.63
C VAL A 102 -5.79 18.81 1.45
N LYS A 103 -5.52 19.62 2.49
CA LYS A 103 -4.46 19.33 3.45
C LYS A 103 -4.84 18.11 4.30
N GLN A 104 -3.95 17.13 4.43
CA GLN A 104 -4.19 15.93 5.25
C GLN A 104 -2.90 15.26 5.70
N PHE A 105 -2.93 14.62 6.88
CA PHE A 105 -1.85 13.73 7.34
C PHE A 105 -2.04 12.35 6.71
N LEU A 106 -1.00 11.81 6.08
CA LEU A 106 -1.04 10.53 5.38
C LEU A 106 0.00 9.56 5.95
N VAL A 107 -0.44 8.34 6.21
CA VAL A 107 0.40 7.19 6.53
C VAL A 107 0.30 6.21 5.36
N VAL A 108 1.44 5.87 4.78
CA VAL A 108 1.55 4.99 3.61
C VAL A 108 2.21 3.69 4.02
N ASN A 109 1.50 2.58 3.87
CA ASN A 109 1.98 1.25 4.21
C ASN A 109 1.90 0.32 3.00
N LEU A 110 2.91 -0.52 2.81
CA LEU A 110 2.89 -1.63 1.86
C LEU A 110 2.71 -2.93 2.63
N GLU A 111 1.60 -3.63 2.36
CA GLU A 111 1.31 -4.95 2.90
C GLU A 111 1.70 -6.05 1.91
N MET A 112 2.43 -7.05 2.41
CA MET A 112 2.98 -8.19 1.65
C MET A 112 2.53 -9.53 2.24
#